data_AF-A0A957IPP3-F1
#
_entry.id   AF-A0A957IPP3-F1
#
_cell.length_a   1.000
_cell.length_b   1.000
_cell.length_c   1.000
_cell.angle_alpha   90.00
_cell.angle_beta   90.00
_cell.angle_gamma   90.00
#
_symmetry.space_group_name_H-M   'P 1'
#
loop_
_entity.id
_entity.type
_entity.pdbx_description
1 polymer ?
#
loop_
_entity_poly.entity_id
_entity_poly.type
_entity_poly.pdbx_seq_one_letter_code
_entity_poly.pdbx_strand_id
1 'polypeptide(L)'
;FGGLFMMLAFFLFAIFQETRLQEIGREFLGGQHPGIVAWLRFTLPLLLVVAVAAITNNVFPNPFGASLALVDRAIHVARTYEGDLFALGLEQGENYAGISAVRDQLDGAYTLSFGAVDTATDTVIILAYFDSGVWIRCRLVNQQLSFCEDASRPYTIGLAHLLTGVPLPEDCQGCLPKVSDEWTAWLAEQQVHFQGEPTITRQAAEGSYILMRAESENGRYAVTCWFSGQPRVQIDRCATES
;
A
#
# COMPACT_ATOMS: atom_id res chain seq x y z
N PHE A 1 1.84 24.95 -1.83
CA PHE A 1 2.17 25.67 -3.09
C PHE A 1 1.58 25.03 -4.35
N GLY A 2 1.44 23.69 -4.47
CA GLY A 2 0.84 23.05 -5.67
C GLY A 2 -0.61 23.44 -5.99
N GLY A 3 -1.44 23.68 -4.96
CA GLY A 3 -2.83 24.11 -5.15
C GLY A 3 -2.98 25.48 -5.81
N LEU A 4 -2.07 26.42 -5.54
CA LEU A 4 -2.06 27.75 -6.16
C LEU A 4 -1.77 27.65 -7.66
N PHE A 5 -0.85 26.75 -8.06
CA PHE A 5 -0.48 26.53 -9.45
C PHE A 5 -1.59 25.85 -10.25
N MET A 6 -2.28 24.87 -9.65
CA MET A 6 -3.47 24.27 -10.28
C MET A 6 -4.60 25.30 -10.44
N MET A 7 -4.88 26.11 -9.41
CA MET A 7 -5.91 27.17 -9.54
C MET A 7 -5.54 28.19 -10.62
N LEU A 8 -4.27 28.60 -10.71
CA LEU A 8 -3.81 29.52 -11.75
C LEU A 8 -3.94 28.89 -13.15
N ALA A 9 -3.59 27.60 -13.29
CA ALA A 9 -3.77 26.87 -14.53
C ALA A 9 -5.24 26.80 -14.92
N PHE A 10 -6.13 26.38 -14.01
CA PHE A 10 -7.58 26.32 -14.27
C PHE A 10 -8.19 27.69 -14.59
N PHE A 11 -7.72 28.74 -13.93
CA PHE A 11 -8.16 30.11 -14.20
C PHE A 11 -7.73 30.58 -15.60
N LEU A 12 -6.49 30.32 -16.01
CA LEU A 12 -6.03 30.58 -17.37
C LEU A 12 -6.82 29.77 -18.39
N PHE A 13 -7.07 28.48 -18.11
CA PHE A 13 -7.93 27.64 -18.95
C PHE A 13 -9.34 28.19 -19.10
N ALA A 14 -9.96 28.65 -18.01
CA ALA A 14 -11.30 29.23 -18.02
C ALA A 14 -11.37 30.50 -18.90
N ILE A 15 -10.38 31.39 -18.79
CA ILE A 15 -10.32 32.63 -19.59
C ILE A 15 -10.12 32.34 -21.09
N PHE A 16 -9.31 31.32 -21.42
CA PHE A 16 -9.00 31.00 -22.82
C PHE A 16 -10.00 30.08 -23.53
N GLN A 17 -10.94 29.45 -22.80
CA GLN A 17 -11.93 28.55 -23.42
C GLN A 17 -13.04 29.31 -24.17
N GLU A 18 -13.53 30.41 -23.62
CA GLU A 18 -14.71 31.10 -24.17
C GLU A 18 -14.41 31.83 -25.49
N THR A 19 -13.22 32.43 -25.60
CA THR A 19 -12.75 33.12 -26.82
C THR A 19 -12.36 32.17 -27.95
N ARG A 20 -11.91 30.95 -27.64
CA ARG A 20 -11.47 29.96 -28.65
C ARG A 20 -12.60 29.19 -29.30
N LEU A 21 -13.62 28.82 -28.55
CA LEU A 21 -14.74 28.02 -29.08
C LEU A 21 -15.53 28.80 -30.14
N GLN A 22 -15.62 30.13 -30.00
CA GLN A 22 -16.30 30.99 -30.97
C GLN A 22 -15.53 31.16 -32.30
N GLU A 23 -14.20 31.23 -32.26
CA GLU A 23 -13.38 31.34 -33.49
C GLU A 23 -13.24 30.00 -34.22
N ILE A 24 -13.05 28.90 -33.50
CA ILE A 24 -12.87 27.56 -34.10
C ILE A 24 -14.18 27.04 -34.70
N GLY A 25 -15.34 27.35 -34.09
CA GLY A 25 -16.65 27.02 -34.65
C GLY A 25 -16.89 27.66 -36.02
N ARG A 26 -16.37 28.87 -36.26
CA ARG A 26 -16.48 29.57 -37.54
C ARG A 26 -15.59 28.96 -38.63
N GLU A 27 -14.41 28.45 -38.30
CA GLU A 27 -13.52 27.77 -39.26
C GLU A 27 -13.99 26.34 -39.60
N PHE A 28 -14.46 25.57 -38.62
CA PHE A 28 -14.90 24.18 -38.85
C PHE A 28 -16.25 24.07 -39.58
N LEU A 29 -17.19 25.00 -39.36
CA LEU A 29 -18.49 24.99 -40.07
C LEU A 29 -18.40 25.45 -41.53
N GLY A 30 -17.27 26.02 -41.95
CA GLY A 30 -17.02 26.49 -43.32
C GLY A 30 -16.44 25.45 -44.30
N GLY A 31 -16.19 24.21 -43.84
CA GLY A 31 -15.72 23.12 -44.70
C GLY A 31 -14.25 23.20 -45.14
N GLN A 32 -13.44 24.11 -44.58
CA GLN A 32 -12.00 24.18 -44.84
C GLN A 32 -11.21 23.44 -43.76
N HIS A 33 -10.14 22.75 -44.16
CA HIS A 33 -9.23 22.10 -43.22
C HIS A 33 -8.60 23.12 -42.26
N PRO A 34 -8.47 22.79 -40.97
CA PRO A 34 -7.95 23.73 -39.99
C PRO A 34 -6.52 24.15 -40.36
N GLY A 35 -6.30 25.47 -40.45
CA GLY A 35 -4.97 26.03 -40.68
C GLY A 35 -4.01 25.70 -39.54
N ILE A 36 -2.71 25.81 -39.80
CA ILE A 36 -1.65 25.46 -38.83
C ILE A 36 -1.81 26.22 -37.50
N VAL A 37 -2.38 27.43 -37.56
CA VAL A 37 -2.66 28.29 -36.39
C VAL A 37 -3.78 27.70 -35.52
N ALA A 38 -4.83 27.11 -36.12
CA ALA A 38 -5.90 26.45 -35.38
C ALA A 38 -5.40 25.19 -34.66
N TRP A 39 -4.51 24.43 -35.30
CA TRP A 39 -3.84 23.28 -34.70
C TRP A 39 -2.93 23.67 -33.53
N LEU A 40 -2.11 24.71 -33.71
CA LEU A 40 -1.23 25.23 -32.67
C LEU A 40 -2.02 25.76 -31.47
N ARG A 41 -3.17 26.40 -31.75
CA ARG A 41 -4.11 26.75 -30.70
C ARG A 41 -4.56 25.46 -30.01
N PHE A 42 -5.09 24.46 -30.70
CA PHE A 42 -5.56 23.23 -30.05
C PHE A 42 -4.53 22.54 -29.15
N THR A 43 -3.25 22.52 -29.52
CA THR A 43 -2.20 21.78 -28.79
C THR A 43 -1.50 22.57 -27.69
N LEU A 44 -1.46 23.90 -27.74
CA LEU A 44 -0.81 24.74 -26.71
C LEU A 44 -1.29 24.45 -25.27
N PRO A 45 -2.59 24.28 -24.99
CA PRO A 45 -3.05 23.98 -23.64
C PRO A 45 -2.63 22.58 -23.18
N LEU A 46 -2.59 21.61 -24.09
CA LEU A 46 -2.08 20.27 -23.81
C LEU A 46 -0.59 20.34 -23.43
N LEU A 47 0.21 21.10 -24.18
CA LEU A 47 1.62 21.33 -23.89
C LEU A 47 1.82 22.04 -22.54
N LEU A 48 0.96 23.01 -22.20
CA LEU A 48 0.97 23.66 -20.89
C LEU A 48 0.66 22.68 -19.76
N VAL A 49 -0.34 21.80 -19.92
CA VAL A 49 -0.65 20.76 -18.93
C VAL A 49 0.52 19.79 -18.77
N VAL A 50 1.13 19.35 -19.88
CA VAL A 50 2.31 18.47 -19.85
C VAL A 50 3.49 19.17 -19.17
N ALA A 51 3.73 20.45 -19.47
CA ALA A 51 4.80 21.22 -18.84
C ALA A 51 4.56 21.42 -17.34
N VAL A 52 3.33 21.74 -16.93
CA VAL A 52 2.97 21.85 -15.50
C VAL A 52 3.12 20.50 -14.81
N ALA A 53 2.64 19.41 -15.40
CA ALA A 53 2.78 18.05 -14.86
C ALA A 53 4.25 17.65 -14.69
N ALA A 54 5.09 17.94 -15.68
CA ALA A 54 6.53 17.68 -15.64
C ALA A 54 7.23 18.51 -14.55
N ILE A 55 6.86 19.79 -14.39
CA ILE A 55 7.39 20.64 -13.32
C ILE A 55 6.94 20.14 -11.95
N THR A 56 5.67 19.74 -11.79
CA THR A 56 5.19 19.20 -10.52
C THR A 56 5.87 17.88 -10.16
N ASN A 57 6.17 17.01 -11.13
CA ASN A 57 6.92 15.77 -10.88
C ASN A 57 8.39 16.01 -10.49
N ASN A 58 9.02 17.08 -10.99
CA ASN A 58 10.41 17.40 -10.67
C ASN A 58 10.56 18.24 -9.40
N VAL A 59 9.55 19.01 -9.02
CA VAL A 59 9.58 19.90 -7.83
C VAL A 59 8.99 19.22 -6.59
N PHE A 60 8.08 18.27 -6.76
CA PHE A 60 7.65 17.37 -5.69
C PHE A 60 8.33 16.03 -5.92
N PRO A 61 9.51 15.76 -5.31
CA PRO A 61 10.07 14.41 -5.34
C PRO A 61 8.97 13.49 -4.85
N ASN A 62 8.53 12.54 -5.68
CA ASN A 62 7.50 11.59 -5.32
C ASN A 62 7.99 10.81 -4.09
N PRO A 63 7.60 11.19 -2.86
CA PRO A 63 8.23 10.66 -1.66
C PRO A 63 7.93 9.17 -1.52
N PHE A 64 6.85 8.74 -2.17
CA PHE A 64 6.40 7.36 -2.27
C PHE A 64 7.38 6.50 -3.09
N GLY A 65 7.85 6.98 -4.24
CA GLY A 65 8.82 6.26 -5.06
C GLY A 65 10.17 6.07 -4.35
N ALA A 66 10.63 7.11 -3.65
CA ALA A 66 11.85 7.02 -2.84
C ALA A 66 11.72 6.00 -1.70
N SER A 67 10.55 5.93 -1.05
CA SER A 67 10.27 4.98 0.02
C SER A 67 10.32 3.52 -0.45
N LEU A 68 9.73 3.22 -1.63
CA LEU A 68 9.81 1.89 -2.23
C LEU A 68 11.27 1.51 -2.55
N ALA A 69 12.02 2.42 -3.17
CA ALA A 69 13.42 2.18 -3.52
C ALA A 69 14.31 1.97 -2.29
N LEU A 70 14.03 2.67 -1.18
CA LEU A 70 14.76 2.47 0.08
C LEU A 70 14.51 1.08 0.66
N VAL A 71 13.24 0.64 0.71
CA VAL A 71 12.89 -0.69 1.22
C VAL A 71 13.44 -1.80 0.32
N ASP A 72 13.36 -1.63 -1.00
CA ASP A 72 13.95 -2.54 -1.97
C ASP A 72 15.46 -2.73 -1.74
N ARG A 73 16.19 -1.60 -1.60
CA ARG A 73 17.63 -1.62 -1.30
C ARG A 73 17.92 -2.28 0.04
N ALA A 74 17.15 -1.96 1.08
CA ALA A 74 17.32 -2.55 2.40
C ALA A 74 17.12 -4.07 2.37
N ILE A 75 16.11 -4.57 1.65
CA ILE A 75 15.90 -6.00 1.44
C ILE A 75 17.11 -6.63 0.72
N HIS A 76 17.56 -6.01 -0.37
CA HIS A 76 18.68 -6.54 -1.15
C HIS A 76 19.99 -6.59 -0.33
N VAL A 77 20.29 -5.53 0.42
CA VAL A 77 21.46 -5.45 1.30
C VAL A 77 21.36 -6.49 2.41
N ALA A 78 20.22 -6.58 3.11
CA ALA A 78 20.05 -7.53 4.21
C ALA A 78 20.18 -8.99 3.78
N ARG A 79 19.80 -9.33 2.54
CA ARG A 79 19.97 -10.66 1.95
C ARG A 79 21.42 -11.00 1.65
N THR A 80 22.23 -10.03 1.25
CA THR A 80 23.56 -10.26 0.66
C THR A 80 24.71 -9.92 1.59
N TYR A 81 24.52 -8.99 2.53
CA TYR A 81 25.58 -8.48 3.38
C TYR A 81 25.66 -9.25 4.70
N GLU A 82 26.62 -10.15 4.86
CA GLU A 82 26.78 -11.01 6.05
C GLU A 82 27.14 -10.27 7.35
N GLY A 83 27.59 -9.01 7.29
CA GLY A 83 28.03 -8.24 8.45
C GLY A 83 26.90 -7.61 9.27
N ASP A 84 27.29 -6.72 10.18
CA ASP A 84 26.37 -5.93 11.01
C ASP A 84 25.73 -4.79 10.21
N LEU A 85 24.41 -4.88 10.02
CA LEU A 85 23.62 -3.88 9.30
C LEU A 85 23.60 -2.52 10.01
N PHE A 86 23.78 -2.49 11.33
CA PHE A 86 23.89 -1.23 12.07
C PHE A 86 25.20 -0.52 11.73
N ALA A 87 26.33 -1.24 11.80
CA ALA A 87 27.64 -0.71 11.41
C ALA A 87 27.64 -0.21 9.95
N LEU A 88 27.08 -1.00 9.03
CA LEU A 88 26.94 -0.60 7.63
C LEU A 88 26.12 0.69 7.46
N GLY A 89 25.07 0.83 8.26
CA GLY A 89 24.23 2.02 8.22
C GLY A 89 24.93 3.29 8.70
N LEU A 90 25.85 3.17 9.67
CA LEU A 90 26.69 4.29 10.10
C LEU A 90 27.67 4.74 9.01
N GLU A 91 28.19 3.80 8.21
CA GLU A 91 29.12 4.09 7.11
C GLU A 91 28.42 4.71 5.89
N GLN A 92 27.22 4.23 5.55
CA GLN A 92 26.50 4.65 4.34
C GLN A 92 25.47 5.75 4.58
N GLY A 93 25.15 6.06 5.84
CA GLY A 93 24.15 7.07 6.19
C GLY A 93 22.70 6.60 6.01
N GLU A 94 22.45 5.29 5.90
CA GLU A 94 21.12 4.69 5.76
C GLU A 94 20.85 3.69 6.90
N ASN A 95 19.65 3.72 7.50
CA ASN A 95 19.35 2.84 8.63
C ASN A 95 18.96 1.41 8.19
N TYR A 96 19.95 0.59 7.83
CA TYR A 96 19.72 -0.82 7.51
C TYR A 96 19.41 -1.70 8.74
N ALA A 97 19.69 -1.23 9.96
CA ALA A 97 19.35 -1.98 11.17
C ALA A 97 17.84 -2.20 11.30
N GLY A 98 17.02 -1.35 10.69
CA GLY A 98 15.56 -1.45 10.71
C GLY A 98 15.00 -2.77 10.15
N ILE A 99 15.70 -3.46 9.23
CA ILE A 99 15.24 -4.72 8.64
C ILE A 99 15.82 -5.97 9.32
N SER A 100 16.71 -5.79 10.30
CA SER A 100 17.44 -6.89 10.95
C SER A 100 16.54 -7.98 11.54
N ALA A 101 15.40 -7.59 12.11
CA ALA A 101 14.47 -8.50 12.80
C ALA A 101 13.76 -9.51 11.88
N VAL A 102 13.77 -9.28 10.56
CA VAL A 102 13.09 -10.13 9.56
C VAL A 102 14.06 -10.68 8.53
N ARG A 103 15.37 -10.51 8.77
CA ARG A 103 16.42 -10.81 7.80
C ARG A 103 16.42 -12.27 7.34
N ASP A 104 16.13 -13.18 8.26
CA ASP A 104 16.01 -14.62 8.04
C ASP A 104 14.79 -15.02 7.19
N GLN A 105 13.82 -14.11 7.03
CA GLN A 105 12.59 -14.35 6.27
C GLN A 105 12.64 -13.79 4.84
N LEU A 106 13.72 -13.10 4.46
CA LEU A 106 13.86 -12.41 3.18
C LEU A 106 14.26 -13.34 2.02
N ASP A 107 13.55 -14.46 1.85
CA ASP A 107 13.82 -15.42 0.78
C ASP A 107 12.79 -15.39 -0.35
N GLY A 108 13.28 -15.65 -1.57
CA GLY A 108 12.47 -15.67 -2.79
C GLY A 108 12.32 -14.31 -3.49
N ALA A 109 11.46 -14.28 -4.51
CA ALA A 109 11.03 -13.05 -5.17
C ALA A 109 9.96 -12.35 -4.32
N TYR A 110 9.86 -11.03 -4.47
CA TYR A 110 8.89 -10.22 -3.74
C TYR A 110 8.32 -9.10 -4.59
N THR A 111 7.14 -8.63 -4.19
CA THR A 111 6.50 -7.41 -4.70
C THR A 111 6.36 -6.40 -3.58
N LEU A 112 6.65 -5.14 -3.86
CA LEU A 112 6.46 -4.03 -2.94
C LEU A 112 5.16 -3.28 -3.24
N SER A 113 4.44 -2.88 -2.19
CA SER A 113 3.26 -2.03 -2.30
C SER A 113 3.19 -1.02 -1.16
N PHE A 114 2.40 0.03 -1.36
CA PHE A 114 2.06 0.95 -0.27
C PHE A 114 0.98 0.32 0.62
N GLY A 115 1.21 0.37 1.93
CA GLY A 115 0.20 -0.02 2.93
C GLY A 115 -0.61 1.18 3.42
N ALA A 116 0.09 2.20 3.94
CA ALA A 116 -0.53 3.39 4.52
C ALA A 116 0.44 4.58 4.51
N VAL A 117 -0.12 5.79 4.58
CA VAL A 117 0.63 7.05 4.68
C VAL A 117 -0.01 7.89 5.77
N ASP A 118 0.78 8.29 6.76
CA ASP A 118 0.39 9.25 7.79
C ASP A 118 1.19 10.54 7.60
N THR A 119 0.54 11.55 7.03
CA THR A 119 1.15 12.85 6.77
C THR A 119 1.36 13.69 8.03
N ALA A 120 0.69 13.38 9.14
CA ALA A 120 0.87 14.11 10.39
C ALA A 120 2.19 13.76 11.06
N THR A 121 2.68 12.53 10.84
CA THR A 121 3.94 12.01 11.41
C THR A 121 5.02 11.74 10.37
N ASP A 122 4.79 12.12 9.10
CA ASP A 122 5.62 11.77 7.94
C ASP A 122 6.02 10.28 7.92
N THR A 123 5.04 9.42 8.23
CA THR A 123 5.22 7.98 8.28
C THR A 123 4.68 7.35 6.99
N VAL A 124 5.50 6.53 6.34
CA VAL A 124 5.09 5.71 5.19
C VAL A 124 5.22 4.24 5.57
N ILE A 125 4.18 3.46 5.30
CA ILE A 125 4.20 2.01 5.46
C ILE A 125 4.32 1.36 4.09
N ILE A 126 5.36 0.57 3.90
CA ILE A 126 5.59 -0.26 2.72
C ILE A 126 5.38 -1.72 3.13
N LEU A 127 4.72 -2.48 2.25
CA LEU A 127 4.52 -3.91 2.40
C LEU A 127 5.36 -4.63 1.35
N ALA A 128 6.09 -5.65 1.77
CA ALA A 128 6.77 -6.58 0.91
C ALA A 128 6.11 -7.95 1.01
N TYR A 129 5.64 -8.44 -0.13
CA TYR A 129 4.99 -9.74 -0.25
C TYR A 129 5.93 -10.69 -0.97
N PHE A 130 6.42 -11.70 -0.26
CA PHE A 130 7.29 -12.72 -0.82
C PHE A 130 6.48 -13.90 -1.35
N ASP A 131 6.99 -14.54 -2.40
CA ASP A 131 6.38 -15.75 -2.99
C ASP A 131 6.42 -16.95 -2.02
N SER A 132 7.30 -16.92 -1.03
CA SER A 132 7.36 -17.88 0.09
C SER A 132 6.14 -17.79 1.03
N GLY A 133 5.32 -16.74 0.92
CA GLY A 133 4.21 -16.44 1.81
C GLY A 133 4.55 -15.46 2.93
N VAL A 134 5.83 -15.12 3.12
CA VAL A 134 6.30 -14.14 4.12
C VAL A 134 5.83 -12.74 3.74
N TRP A 135 5.28 -12.00 4.71
CA TRP A 135 4.91 -10.59 4.54
C TRP A 135 5.65 -9.70 5.50
N ILE A 136 6.38 -8.74 4.96
CA ILE A 136 7.12 -7.79 5.76
C ILE A 136 6.45 -6.43 5.65
N ARG A 137 6.14 -5.83 6.81
CA ARG A 137 5.72 -4.44 6.93
C ARG A 137 6.92 -3.62 7.35
N CYS A 138 7.35 -2.70 6.49
CA CYS A 138 8.40 -1.75 6.77
C CYS A 138 7.81 -0.37 7.02
N ARG A 139 8.13 0.21 8.17
CA ARG A 139 7.78 1.57 8.54
C ARG A 139 8.95 2.50 8.23
N LEU A 140 8.67 3.54 7.48
CA LEU A 140 9.57 4.67 7.27
C LEU A 140 9.06 5.88 8.03
N VAL A 141 9.96 6.64 8.65
CA VAL A 141 9.65 7.90 9.32
C VAL A 141 10.65 8.93 8.82
N ASN A 142 10.18 10.09 8.38
CA ASN A 142 11.03 11.12 7.77
C ASN A 142 11.91 10.54 6.63
N GLN A 143 11.33 9.69 5.78
CA GLN A 143 12.00 9.01 4.67
C GLN A 143 13.18 8.10 5.05
N GLN A 144 13.32 7.74 6.34
CA GLN A 144 14.29 6.76 6.80
C GLN A 144 13.60 5.49 7.23
N LEU A 145 14.22 4.34 6.91
CA LEU A 145 13.73 3.05 7.38
C LEU A 145 13.82 3.01 8.91
N SER A 146 12.67 2.87 9.57
CA SER A 146 12.61 2.84 11.03
C SER A 146 12.69 1.40 11.53
N PHE A 147 11.76 0.55 11.09
CA PHE A 147 11.67 -0.84 11.49
C PHE A 147 10.84 -1.66 10.49
N CYS A 148 11.21 -2.92 10.28
CA CYS A 148 10.45 -3.90 9.52
C CYS A 148 10.07 -5.09 10.40
N GLU A 149 8.87 -5.61 10.21
CA GLU A 149 8.34 -6.74 10.97
C GLU A 149 7.48 -7.66 10.11
N ASP A 150 7.26 -8.88 10.60
CA ASP A 150 6.30 -9.80 10.01
C ASP A 150 4.87 -9.27 10.19
N ALA A 151 4.26 -8.88 9.07
CA ALA A 151 2.94 -8.32 8.98
C ALA A 151 1.84 -9.38 9.05
N SER A 152 2.16 -10.66 8.90
CA SER A 152 1.16 -11.73 8.75
C SER A 152 0.44 -12.06 10.06
N ARG A 153 1.10 -11.83 11.21
CA ARG A 153 0.66 -12.32 12.54
C ARG A 153 -0.80 -11.95 12.92
N PRO A 154 -1.29 -10.72 12.67
CA PRO A 154 -2.70 -10.40 12.96
C PRO A 154 -3.70 -11.17 12.11
N TYR A 155 -3.30 -11.55 10.90
CA TYR A 155 -4.13 -12.23 9.92
C TYR A 155 -4.07 -13.76 10.05
N THR A 156 -2.99 -14.29 10.62
CA THR A 156 -2.77 -15.73 10.83
C THR A 156 -3.03 -16.10 12.28
N ILE A 157 -2.11 -15.77 13.20
CA ILE A 157 -2.19 -16.13 14.62
C ILE A 157 -3.42 -15.49 15.28
N GLY A 158 -3.68 -14.22 14.99
CA GLY A 158 -4.85 -13.50 15.50
C GLY A 158 -6.18 -14.09 15.06
N LEU A 159 -6.30 -14.42 13.76
CA LEU A 159 -7.50 -15.04 13.22
C LEU A 159 -7.68 -16.47 13.72
N ALA A 160 -6.60 -17.25 13.81
CA ALA A 160 -6.64 -18.60 14.39
C ALA A 160 -7.13 -18.57 15.84
N HIS A 161 -6.64 -17.63 16.66
CA HIS A 161 -7.13 -17.42 18.03
C HIS A 161 -8.64 -17.16 18.07
N LEU A 162 -9.14 -16.27 17.21
CA LEU A 162 -10.57 -15.95 17.16
C LEU A 162 -11.44 -17.15 16.73
N LEU A 163 -10.95 -17.94 15.78
CA LEU A 163 -11.66 -19.11 15.23
C LEU A 163 -11.58 -20.35 16.11
N THR A 164 -10.54 -20.50 16.93
CA THR A 164 -10.34 -21.74 17.73
C THR A 164 -10.55 -21.52 19.23
N GLY A 165 -10.47 -20.28 19.70
CA GLY A 165 -10.42 -19.93 21.12
C GLY A 165 -9.10 -20.27 21.82
N VAL A 166 -8.10 -20.80 21.10
CA VAL A 166 -6.78 -21.13 21.66
C VAL A 166 -6.06 -19.85 22.05
N PRO A 167 -5.56 -19.69 23.29
CA PRO A 167 -4.86 -18.47 23.73
C PRO A 167 -3.69 -18.08 22.82
N LEU A 168 -3.49 -16.77 22.66
CA LEU A 168 -2.35 -16.24 21.89
C LEU A 168 -1.02 -16.60 22.58
N PRO A 169 0.05 -16.85 21.80
CA PRO A 169 1.41 -16.94 22.34
C PRO A 169 1.81 -15.67 23.11
N GLU A 170 2.60 -15.82 24.18
CA GLU A 170 3.03 -14.72 25.04
C GLU A 170 3.85 -13.64 24.29
N ASP A 171 4.55 -14.04 23.23
CA ASP A 171 5.37 -13.19 22.38
C ASP A 171 4.59 -12.49 21.25
N CYS A 172 3.28 -12.75 21.14
CA CYS A 172 2.44 -12.22 20.07
C CYS A 172 1.82 -10.85 20.39
N GLN A 173 2.66 -9.87 20.69
CA GLN A 173 2.21 -8.49 20.92
C GLN A 173 1.63 -7.88 19.64
N GLY A 174 0.37 -7.42 19.70
CA GLY A 174 -0.30 -6.80 18.54
C GLY A 174 -0.86 -7.77 17.51
N CYS A 175 -0.87 -9.08 17.80
CA CYS A 175 -1.45 -10.10 16.93
C CYS A 175 -2.98 -10.15 16.97
N LEU A 176 -3.63 -9.55 17.97
CA LEU A 176 -5.09 -9.54 18.02
C LEU A 176 -5.62 -8.40 17.12
N PRO A 177 -6.30 -8.70 16.00
CA PRO A 177 -6.98 -7.67 15.23
C PRO A 177 -8.13 -7.09 16.05
N LYS A 178 -8.52 -5.86 15.76
CA LYS A 178 -9.75 -5.29 16.30
C LYS A 178 -10.96 -6.00 15.68
N VAL A 179 -11.93 -6.34 16.52
CA VAL A 179 -13.16 -7.00 16.09
C VAL A 179 -14.33 -6.26 16.75
N SER A 180 -15.40 -6.02 15.99
CA SER A 180 -16.63 -5.47 16.58
C SER A 180 -17.34 -6.52 17.44
N ASP A 181 -18.26 -6.11 18.29
CA ASP A 181 -19.05 -7.05 19.11
C ASP A 181 -19.83 -8.04 18.25
N GLU A 182 -20.36 -7.57 17.11
CA GLU A 182 -21.06 -8.38 16.11
C GLU A 182 -20.16 -9.52 15.58
N TRP A 183 -18.97 -9.18 15.08
CA TRP A 183 -18.05 -10.18 14.53
C TRP A 183 -17.44 -11.07 15.61
N THR A 184 -17.30 -10.56 16.83
CA THR A 184 -16.86 -11.36 17.98
C THR A 184 -17.87 -12.47 18.28
N ALA A 185 -19.17 -12.13 18.31
CA ALA A 185 -20.22 -13.12 18.51
C ALA A 185 -20.28 -14.14 17.37
N TRP A 186 -20.23 -13.67 16.12
CA TRP A 186 -20.25 -14.54 14.94
C TRP A 186 -19.05 -15.50 14.90
N LEU A 187 -17.84 -15.02 15.20
CA LEU A 187 -16.63 -15.85 15.24
C LEU A 187 -16.69 -16.89 16.37
N ALA A 188 -17.26 -16.52 17.53
CA ALA A 188 -17.48 -17.45 18.63
C ALA A 188 -18.42 -18.60 18.25
N GLU A 189 -19.47 -18.33 17.46
CA GLU A 189 -20.34 -19.38 16.92
C GLU A 189 -19.60 -20.33 15.97
N GLN A 190 -18.62 -19.83 15.21
CA GLN A 190 -17.85 -20.66 14.28
C GLN A 190 -16.82 -21.57 14.98
N GLN A 191 -16.48 -21.31 16.24
CA GLN A 191 -15.47 -22.10 16.97
C GLN A 191 -15.79 -23.60 17.02
N VAL A 192 -17.08 -23.96 17.01
CA VAL A 192 -17.51 -25.36 16.99
C VAL A 192 -17.04 -26.12 15.74
N HIS A 193 -16.80 -25.41 14.63
CA HIS A 193 -16.38 -25.97 13.35
C HIS A 193 -14.85 -26.04 13.19
N PHE A 194 -14.10 -25.26 13.97
CA PHE A 194 -12.65 -25.19 13.93
C PHE A 194 -12.02 -25.90 15.13
N GLN A 195 -12.17 -27.23 15.15
CA GLN A 195 -11.42 -28.07 16.08
C GLN A 195 -10.04 -28.36 15.47
N GLY A 196 -8.98 -27.93 16.15
CA GLY A 196 -7.59 -28.08 15.68
C GLY A 196 -7.00 -26.80 15.10
N GLU A 197 -5.85 -26.93 14.44
CA GLU A 197 -5.15 -25.79 13.84
C GLU A 197 -5.69 -25.49 12.44
N PRO A 198 -6.35 -24.33 12.21
CA PRO A 198 -6.85 -23.98 10.91
C PRO A 198 -5.70 -23.66 9.95
N THR A 199 -5.87 -24.05 8.68
CA THR A 199 -5.00 -23.57 7.61
C THR A 199 -5.47 -22.19 7.16
N ILE A 200 -4.66 -21.16 7.40
CA ILE A 200 -4.98 -19.77 7.08
C ILE A 200 -4.11 -19.28 5.94
N THR A 201 -4.75 -18.81 4.88
CA THR A 201 -4.08 -18.38 3.64
C THR A 201 -4.61 -17.03 3.17
N ARG A 202 -3.74 -16.19 2.60
CA ARG A 202 -4.19 -15.00 1.89
C ARG A 202 -4.74 -15.38 0.53
N GLN A 203 -5.89 -14.83 0.22
CA GLN A 203 -6.50 -14.89 -1.11
C GLN A 203 -6.17 -13.64 -1.95
N ALA A 204 -6.23 -12.45 -1.34
CA ALA A 204 -5.94 -11.20 -2.02
C ALA A 204 -5.40 -10.13 -1.04
N ALA A 205 -4.65 -9.16 -1.57
CA ALA A 205 -4.22 -7.98 -0.83
C ALA A 205 -4.17 -6.77 -1.76
N GLU A 206 -4.75 -5.66 -1.31
CA GLU A 206 -4.71 -4.39 -2.01
C GLU A 206 -4.67 -3.23 -1.00
N GLY A 207 -3.55 -2.49 -1.00
CA GLY A 207 -3.36 -1.38 -0.07
C GLY A 207 -3.45 -1.82 1.40
N SER A 208 -4.40 -1.24 2.13
CA SER A 208 -4.68 -1.58 3.53
C SER A 208 -5.71 -2.69 3.71
N TYR A 209 -6.24 -3.27 2.63
CA TYR A 209 -7.25 -4.32 2.66
C TYR A 209 -6.66 -5.68 2.32
N ILE A 210 -7.00 -6.68 3.14
CA ILE A 210 -6.50 -8.04 2.99
C ILE A 210 -7.67 -9.02 3.11
N LEU A 211 -7.70 -9.99 2.20
CA LEU A 211 -8.65 -11.09 2.21
C LEU A 211 -7.95 -12.37 2.64
N MET A 212 -8.38 -12.92 3.77
CA MET A 212 -7.89 -14.18 4.32
C MET A 212 -8.95 -15.26 4.20
N ARG A 213 -8.52 -16.49 3.94
CA ARG A 213 -9.35 -17.70 4.00
C ARG A 213 -8.78 -18.60 5.09
N ALA A 214 -9.62 -19.01 6.02
CA ALA A 214 -9.30 -19.97 7.07
C ALA A 214 -10.10 -21.24 6.83
N GLU A 215 -9.40 -22.37 6.73
CA GLU A 215 -9.97 -23.69 6.50
C GLU A 215 -9.73 -24.59 7.71
N SER A 216 -10.75 -25.33 8.12
CA SER A 216 -10.66 -26.27 9.25
C SER A 216 -9.63 -27.36 8.96
N GLU A 217 -9.04 -27.95 10.00
CA GLU A 217 -8.01 -29.00 9.84
C GLU A 217 -8.47 -30.18 8.96
N ASN A 218 -9.78 -30.49 9.01
CA ASN A 218 -10.39 -31.56 8.22
C ASN A 218 -10.87 -31.13 6.81
N GLY A 219 -10.68 -29.87 6.42
CA GLY A 219 -11.07 -29.30 5.12
C GLY A 219 -12.57 -29.23 4.85
N ARG A 220 -13.43 -29.48 5.86
CA ARG A 220 -14.90 -29.52 5.68
C ARG A 220 -15.56 -28.16 5.80
N TYR A 221 -14.85 -27.19 6.36
CA TYR A 221 -15.41 -25.90 6.68
C TYR A 221 -14.38 -24.81 6.39
N ALA A 222 -14.81 -23.75 5.72
CA ALA A 222 -13.96 -22.62 5.40
C ALA A 222 -14.72 -21.31 5.63
N VAL A 223 -13.99 -20.32 6.15
CA VAL A 223 -14.47 -18.95 6.30
C VAL A 223 -13.50 -18.00 5.63
N THR A 224 -14.05 -16.95 5.07
CA THR A 224 -13.29 -15.90 4.41
C THR A 224 -13.55 -14.59 5.14
N CYS A 225 -12.46 -13.94 5.58
CA CYS A 225 -12.49 -12.73 6.39
C CYS A 225 -11.75 -11.59 5.68
N TRP A 226 -12.43 -10.44 5.61
CA TRP A 226 -11.89 -9.18 5.11
C TRP A 226 -11.35 -8.36 6.27
N PHE A 227 -10.12 -7.92 6.10
CA PHE A 227 -9.43 -7.08 7.04
C PHE A 227 -9.14 -5.72 6.42
N SER A 228 -9.10 -4.70 7.26
CA SER A 228 -8.58 -3.39 6.89
C SER A 228 -7.69 -2.78 7.97
N GLY A 229 -7.00 -1.72 7.59
CA GLY A 229 -6.28 -0.85 8.52
C GLY A 229 -4.82 -1.24 8.75
N GLN A 230 -3.96 -0.23 8.73
CA GLN A 230 -2.56 -0.32 9.13
C GLN A 230 -2.16 0.96 9.89
N PRO A 231 -1.45 0.88 11.03
CA PRO A 231 -0.90 -0.33 11.66
C PRO A 231 -1.92 -1.13 12.48
N ARG A 232 -3.10 -0.56 12.79
CA ARG A 232 -4.14 -1.23 13.58
C ARG A 232 -5.08 -1.99 12.64
N VAL A 233 -4.86 -3.30 12.56
CA VAL A 233 -5.68 -4.22 11.77
C VAL A 233 -7.04 -4.41 12.43
N GLN A 234 -8.11 -4.43 11.63
CA GLN A 234 -9.47 -4.76 12.07
C GLN A 234 -10.13 -5.77 11.12
N ILE A 235 -11.05 -6.58 11.65
CA ILE A 235 -11.94 -7.42 10.85
C ILE A 235 -13.17 -6.59 10.47
N ASP A 236 -13.36 -6.39 9.16
CA ASP A 236 -14.52 -5.65 8.64
C ASP A 236 -15.72 -6.58 8.43
N ARG A 237 -15.45 -7.80 7.94
CA ARG A 237 -16.47 -8.83 7.72
C ARG A 237 -15.89 -10.22 7.58
N CYS A 238 -16.67 -11.24 7.98
CA CYS A 238 -16.38 -12.63 7.67
C CYS A 238 -17.62 -13.30 7.04
N ALA A 239 -17.39 -14.32 6.24
CA ALA A 239 -18.45 -15.13 5.64
C ALA A 239 -18.02 -16.59 5.54
N THR A 240 -18.98 -17.51 5.60
CA THR A 240 -18.75 -18.91 5.28
C THR A 240 -18.66 -19.11 3.78
N GLU A 241 -17.79 -20.03 3.34
CA GLU A 241 -17.82 -20.53 1.98
C GLU A 241 -18.81 -21.70 1.89
N SER A 242 -19.83 -21.53 1.05
CA SER A 242 -20.89 -22.52 0.79
C SER A 242 -20.53 -23.47 -0.34
#